data_AF-A0A958C3X1-F1
#
_entry.id   AF-A0A958C3X1-F1
#
_cell.length_a   1.000
_cell.length_b   1.000
_cell.length_c   1.000
_cell.angle_alpha   90.00
_cell.angle_beta   90.00
_cell.angle_gamma   90.00
#
_symmetry.space_group_name_H-M   'P 1'
#
loop_
_entity.id
_entity.type
_entity.pdbx_description
1 polymer ?
#
loop_
_entity_poly.entity_id
_entity_poly.type
_entity_poly.pdbx_seq_one_letter_code
_entity_poly.pdbx_strand_id
1 'polypeptide(L)'
;MKRTHHNVIPQLRTLDITGFSHQGRPALLLRDPLRLGENHVVLPRELAPALSLMDGTNDLSGMRAELMVHYGVNVPVDVLQQLVDVLDGNYLLKNERSFDATERARRAYRSAPFRPPMMAGQSYPAEPDRLARHLDGYLASVNGAGPASAAGRGVISPHIDYPRGGAVYAAVWKRAAEMARAADLVILLGTDHYSTGDRITLTRQSYATPYGVLPTDVALVDALAGAIGEQAAFAGELRHRGEHSLE
;
A
#
# COMPACT_ATOMS: atom_id res chain seq x y z
N MET A 1 32.73 -16.76 -22.57
CA MET A 1 32.98 -15.47 -21.92
C MET A 1 32.62 -15.60 -20.45
N LYS A 2 33.59 -15.52 -19.53
CA LYS A 2 33.31 -15.48 -18.10
C LYS A 2 32.57 -14.17 -17.82
N ARG A 3 31.28 -14.24 -17.49
CA ARG A 3 30.57 -13.08 -16.93
C ARG A 3 31.29 -12.73 -15.64
N THR A 4 31.93 -11.57 -15.59
CA THR A 4 32.42 -10.99 -14.35
C THR A 4 31.21 -10.75 -13.46
N HIS A 5 30.97 -11.65 -12.51
CA HIS A 5 30.00 -11.44 -11.45
C HIS A 5 30.42 -10.17 -10.74
N HIS A 6 29.70 -9.08 -10.98
CA HIS A 6 29.87 -7.88 -10.17
C HIS A 6 29.55 -8.27 -8.74
N ASN A 7 30.29 -7.72 -7.78
CA ASN A 7 30.06 -7.99 -6.37
C ASN A 7 28.78 -7.25 -5.92
N VAL A 8 27.62 -7.74 -6.39
CA VAL A 8 26.32 -7.17 -6.11
C VAL A 8 25.92 -7.59 -4.71
N ILE A 9 25.60 -6.61 -3.88
CA ILE A 9 25.13 -6.79 -2.51
C ILE A 9 23.66 -6.32 -2.49
N PRO A 10 22.69 -7.20 -2.82
CA PRO A 10 21.30 -6.80 -2.96
C PRO A 10 20.68 -6.41 -1.61
N GLN A 11 19.86 -5.37 -1.63
CA GLN A 11 19.03 -4.95 -0.50
C GLN A 11 17.59 -4.81 -0.98
N LEU A 12 16.63 -5.48 -0.35
CA LEU A 12 15.22 -5.35 -0.68
C LEU A 12 14.65 -4.02 -0.17
N ARG A 13 13.68 -3.50 -0.93
CA ARG A 13 12.70 -2.56 -0.40
C ARG A 13 11.63 -3.30 0.40
N THR A 14 10.75 -2.56 1.09
CA THR A 14 9.52 -3.14 1.65
C THR A 14 8.65 -3.71 0.53
N LEU A 15 8.26 -4.98 0.67
CA LEU A 15 7.43 -5.70 -0.30
C LEU A 15 6.14 -6.20 0.38
N ASP A 16 5.06 -6.25 -0.38
CA ASP A 16 3.90 -7.08 -0.04
C ASP A 16 4.11 -8.49 -0.63
N ILE A 17 4.11 -9.50 0.24
CA ILE A 17 4.41 -10.89 -0.12
C ILE A 17 3.22 -11.76 0.26
N THR A 18 2.57 -12.35 -0.74
CA THR A 18 1.44 -13.26 -0.53
C THR A 18 1.75 -14.65 -1.08
N GLY A 19 1.45 -15.70 -0.31
CA GLY A 19 1.57 -17.08 -0.78
C GLY A 19 0.38 -17.49 -1.64
N PHE A 20 0.64 -18.24 -2.72
CA PHE A 20 -0.40 -18.80 -3.58
C PHE A 20 0.06 -20.11 -4.24
N SER A 21 -0.85 -20.77 -4.97
CA SER A 21 -0.53 -21.93 -5.81
C SER A 21 -0.46 -21.52 -7.27
N HIS A 22 0.69 -21.74 -7.90
CA HIS A 22 0.90 -21.51 -9.33
C HIS A 22 1.14 -22.86 -10.03
N GLN A 23 0.24 -23.25 -10.93
CA GLN A 23 0.33 -24.52 -11.65
C GLN A 23 0.48 -25.75 -10.71
N GLY A 24 -0.21 -25.73 -9.57
CA GLY A 24 -0.15 -26.81 -8.57
C GLY A 24 1.09 -26.79 -7.67
N ARG A 25 1.97 -25.80 -7.82
CA ARG A 25 3.17 -25.62 -6.98
C ARG A 25 3.04 -24.39 -6.07
N PRO A 26 3.47 -24.46 -4.80
CA PRO A 26 3.52 -23.30 -3.93
C PRO A 26 4.45 -22.21 -4.48
N ALA A 27 3.99 -20.98 -4.51
CA ALA A 27 4.73 -19.80 -4.95
C ALA A 27 4.43 -18.59 -4.07
N LEU A 28 5.29 -17.58 -4.17
CA LEU A 28 5.10 -16.27 -3.56
C LEU A 28 4.84 -15.24 -4.66
N LEU A 29 3.85 -14.39 -4.46
CA LEU A 29 3.62 -13.19 -5.25
C LEU A 29 4.27 -12.01 -4.53
N LEU A 30 5.24 -11.37 -5.17
CA LEU A 30 5.91 -10.17 -4.67
C LEU A 30 5.31 -8.95 -5.37
N ARG A 31 4.78 -8.02 -4.58
CA ARG A 31 4.20 -6.77 -5.06
C ARG A 31 4.92 -5.58 -4.44
N ASP A 32 5.14 -4.54 -5.25
CA ASP A 32 5.67 -3.27 -4.78
C ASP A 32 4.52 -2.41 -4.24
N PRO A 33 4.51 -2.07 -2.93
CA PRO A 33 3.48 -1.20 -2.36
C PRO A 33 3.43 0.19 -3.00
N LEU A 34 4.55 0.69 -3.54
CA LEU A 34 4.60 1.99 -4.21
C LEU A 34 4.15 1.94 -5.68
N ARG A 35 3.98 0.73 -6.23
CA ARG A 35 3.56 0.48 -7.62
C ARG A 35 4.44 1.22 -8.63
N LEU A 36 5.75 1.11 -8.48
CA LEU A 36 6.73 1.75 -9.37
C LEU A 36 6.82 1.05 -10.73
N GLY A 37 6.57 -0.26 -10.77
CA GLY A 37 6.43 -1.06 -11.98
C GLY A 37 5.00 -1.59 -12.18
N GLU A 38 4.72 -2.11 -13.37
CA GLU A 38 3.41 -2.71 -13.72
C GLU A 38 3.36 -4.22 -13.48
N ASN A 39 4.53 -4.86 -13.40
CA ASN A 39 4.63 -6.31 -13.29
C ASN A 39 4.66 -6.74 -11.82
N HIS A 40 4.16 -7.96 -11.59
CA HIS A 40 4.34 -8.67 -10.33
C HIS A 40 5.37 -9.76 -10.50
N VAL A 41 6.17 -10.02 -9.47
CA VAL A 41 7.17 -11.09 -9.50
C VAL A 41 6.60 -12.32 -8.81
N VAL A 42 6.64 -13.46 -9.50
CA VAL A 42 6.28 -14.76 -8.93
C VAL A 42 7.57 -15.51 -8.61
N LEU A 43 7.72 -15.89 -7.35
CA LEU A 43 8.89 -16.59 -6.84
C LEU A 43 8.51 -18.01 -6.40
N PRO A 44 9.17 -19.07 -6.89
CA PRO A 44 9.04 -20.41 -6.33
C PRO A 44 9.34 -20.41 -4.83
N ARG A 45 8.52 -21.10 -4.02
CA ARG A 45 8.62 -21.05 -2.56
C ARG A 45 9.99 -21.51 -2.04
N GLU A 46 10.68 -22.37 -2.79
CA GLU A 46 12.01 -22.90 -2.47
C GLU A 46 13.08 -21.80 -2.45
N LEU A 47 12.87 -20.70 -3.17
CA LEU A 47 13.78 -19.55 -3.20
C LEU A 47 13.43 -18.47 -2.17
N ALA A 48 12.38 -18.64 -1.37
CA ALA A 48 11.96 -17.67 -0.38
C ALA A 48 13.09 -17.26 0.61
N PRO A 49 13.94 -18.17 1.11
CA PRO A 49 15.04 -17.79 2.00
C PRO A 49 16.07 -16.86 1.36
N ALA A 50 16.17 -16.83 0.03
CA ALA A 50 17.08 -15.90 -0.65
C ALA A 50 16.66 -14.45 -0.42
N LEU A 51 15.35 -14.17 -0.27
CA LEU A 51 14.85 -12.82 0.00
C LEU A 51 15.35 -12.31 1.36
N SER A 52 15.35 -13.13 2.41
CA SER A 52 15.81 -12.71 3.74
C SER A 52 17.31 -12.39 3.79
N LEU A 53 18.09 -12.85 2.80
CA LEU A 53 19.54 -12.59 2.70
C LEU A 53 19.86 -11.35 1.85
N MET A 54 18.86 -10.74 1.22
CA MET A 54 18.99 -9.49 0.47
C MET A 54 18.74 -8.29 1.39
N ASP A 55 19.54 -8.16 2.44
CA ASP A 55 19.47 -7.10 3.44
C ASP A 55 20.53 -6.00 3.22
N GLY A 56 21.36 -6.14 2.20
CA GLY A 56 22.49 -5.24 1.90
C GLY A 56 23.81 -5.64 2.56
N THR A 57 23.94 -6.86 3.09
CA THR A 57 25.18 -7.32 3.75
C THR A 57 25.92 -8.44 2.99
N ASN A 58 25.20 -9.27 2.22
CA ASN A 58 25.78 -10.42 1.52
C ASN A 58 25.89 -10.21 0.02
N ASP A 59 27.02 -10.59 -0.57
CA ASP A 59 27.12 -10.78 -2.02
C ASP A 59 26.50 -12.13 -2.45
N LEU A 60 26.39 -12.39 -3.76
CA LEU A 60 25.77 -13.62 -4.27
C LEU A 60 26.47 -14.91 -3.82
N SER A 61 27.79 -14.86 -3.60
CA SER A 61 28.56 -16.03 -3.13
C SER A 61 28.28 -16.30 -1.66
N GLY A 62 28.22 -15.23 -0.85
CA GLY A 62 27.80 -15.27 0.55
C GLY A 62 26.38 -15.79 0.68
N MET A 63 25.42 -15.24 -0.08
CA MET A 63 24.04 -15.70 -0.10
C MET A 63 23.94 -17.19 -0.42
N ARG A 64 24.69 -17.70 -1.41
CA ARG A 64 24.70 -19.13 -1.73
C ARG A 64 25.23 -19.97 -0.56
N ALA A 65 26.30 -19.53 0.10
CA ALA A 65 26.85 -20.23 1.24
C ALA A 65 25.82 -20.30 2.39
N GLU A 66 25.18 -19.18 2.71
CA GLU A 66 24.13 -19.09 3.73
C GLU A 66 22.92 -19.97 3.40
N LEU A 67 22.44 -19.96 2.15
CA LEU A 67 21.35 -20.82 1.68
C LEU A 67 21.66 -22.30 1.86
N MET A 68 22.88 -22.71 1.53
CA MET A 68 23.30 -24.09 1.65
C MET A 68 23.45 -24.53 3.11
N VAL A 69 24.10 -23.69 3.94
CA VAL A 69 24.42 -24.02 5.34
C VAL A 69 23.19 -23.96 6.24
N HIS A 70 22.37 -22.91 6.13
CA HIS A 70 21.28 -22.66 7.08
C HIS A 70 19.92 -23.13 6.60
N TYR A 71 19.72 -23.23 5.28
CA TYR A 71 18.43 -23.57 4.69
C TYR A 71 18.44 -24.88 3.89
N GLY A 72 19.61 -25.48 3.69
CA GLY A 72 19.77 -26.71 2.90
C GLY A 72 19.42 -26.53 1.42
N VAL A 73 19.36 -25.29 0.92
CA VAL A 73 18.98 -24.99 -0.46
C VAL A 73 20.23 -24.78 -1.31
N ASN A 74 20.47 -25.67 -2.26
CA ASN A 74 21.57 -25.54 -3.20
C ASN A 74 21.12 -24.76 -4.45
N VAL A 75 21.39 -23.46 -4.47
CA VAL A 75 21.05 -22.58 -5.59
C VAL A 75 22.33 -22.17 -6.35
N PRO A 76 22.40 -22.41 -7.67
CA PRO A 76 23.48 -21.89 -8.49
C PRO A 76 23.56 -20.35 -8.46
N VAL A 77 24.77 -19.78 -8.49
CA VAL A 77 24.98 -18.31 -8.40
C VAL A 77 24.33 -17.57 -9.56
N ASP A 78 24.26 -18.18 -10.75
CA ASP A 78 23.56 -17.67 -11.91
C ASP A 78 22.04 -17.57 -11.71
N VAL A 79 21.43 -18.50 -10.96
CA VAL A 79 20.01 -18.41 -10.57
C VAL A 79 19.80 -17.26 -9.58
N LEU A 80 20.71 -17.08 -8.60
CA LEU A 80 20.65 -15.93 -7.69
C LEU A 80 20.83 -14.61 -8.43
N GLN A 81 21.75 -14.54 -9.41
CA GLN A 81 21.92 -13.38 -10.26
C GLN A 81 20.65 -13.07 -11.06
N GLN A 82 20.02 -14.09 -11.67
CA GLN A 82 18.76 -13.90 -12.40
C GLN A 82 17.65 -13.38 -11.49
N LEU A 83 17.56 -13.89 -10.26
CA LEU A 83 16.60 -13.39 -9.27
C LEU A 83 16.87 -11.91 -8.97
N VAL A 84 18.12 -11.54 -8.69
CA VAL A 84 18.49 -10.13 -8.44
C VAL A 84 18.18 -9.24 -9.64
N ASP A 85 18.47 -9.68 -10.87
CA ASP A 85 18.20 -8.93 -12.09
C ASP A 85 16.67 -8.72 -12.28
N VAL A 86 15.86 -9.75 -12.00
CA VAL A 86 14.39 -9.65 -12.05
C VAL A 86 13.88 -8.69 -10.99
N LEU A 87 14.39 -8.74 -9.76
CA LEU A 87 13.98 -7.85 -8.69
C LEU A 87 14.38 -6.39 -8.97
N ASP A 88 15.61 -6.15 -9.46
CA ASP A 88 16.07 -4.82 -9.87
C ASP A 88 15.24 -4.27 -11.03
N GLY A 89 15.02 -5.09 -12.06
CA GLY A 89 14.21 -4.71 -13.23
C GLY A 89 12.77 -4.30 -12.87
N ASN A 90 12.27 -4.77 -11.72
CA ASN A 90 10.95 -4.43 -11.18
C ASN A 90 11.00 -3.44 -10.00
N TYR A 91 12.13 -2.75 -9.79
CA TYR A 91 12.33 -1.73 -8.75
C TYR A 91 12.16 -2.24 -7.31
N LEU A 92 12.35 -3.54 -7.07
CA LEU A 92 12.14 -4.19 -5.77
C LEU A 92 13.39 -4.15 -4.88
N LEU A 93 14.54 -3.77 -5.44
CA LEU A 93 15.78 -3.57 -4.70
C LEU A 93 16.00 -2.08 -4.39
N LYS A 94 16.63 -1.79 -3.26
CA LYS A 94 17.04 -0.45 -2.85
C LYS A 94 18.35 -0.09 -3.53
N ASN A 95 18.25 0.74 -4.56
CA ASN A 95 19.35 1.25 -5.36
C ASN A 95 18.95 2.53 -6.13
N GLU A 96 19.87 3.07 -6.92
CA GLU A 96 19.65 4.27 -7.75
C GLU A 96 18.43 4.13 -8.68
N ARG A 97 18.26 2.98 -9.34
CA ARG A 97 17.14 2.71 -10.25
C ARG A 97 15.79 2.86 -9.53
N SER A 98 15.63 2.24 -8.37
CA SER A 98 14.41 2.32 -7.56
C SER A 98 14.20 3.71 -6.95
N PHE A 99 15.29 4.42 -6.62
CA PHE A 99 15.26 5.79 -6.11
C PHE A 99 14.71 6.74 -7.17
N ASP A 100 15.26 6.70 -8.37
CA ASP A 100 14.80 7.52 -9.49
C ASP A 100 13.35 7.23 -9.87
N ALA A 101 12.95 5.95 -9.85
CA ALA A 101 11.57 5.55 -10.08
C ALA A 101 10.62 6.09 -9.00
N THR A 102 11.03 6.04 -7.74
CA THR A 102 10.27 6.61 -6.61
C THR A 102 10.08 8.11 -6.79
N GLU A 103 11.13 8.84 -7.16
CA GLU A 103 11.05 10.29 -7.35
C GLU A 103 10.20 10.68 -8.56
N ARG A 104 10.26 9.92 -9.65
CA ARG A 104 9.33 10.08 -10.79
C ARG A 104 7.87 9.85 -10.36
N ALA A 105 7.60 8.76 -9.65
CA ALA A 105 6.26 8.43 -9.18
C ALA A 105 5.71 9.46 -8.19
N ARG A 106 6.56 9.98 -7.28
CA ARG A 106 6.20 11.06 -6.35
C ARG A 106 5.82 12.35 -7.07
N ARG A 107 6.60 12.75 -8.08
CA ARG A 107 6.27 13.93 -8.91
C ARG A 107 4.93 13.73 -9.63
N ALA A 108 4.74 12.57 -10.26
CA ALA A 108 3.48 12.25 -10.94
C ALA A 108 2.28 12.27 -9.99
N TYR A 109 2.40 11.66 -8.81
CA TYR A 109 1.38 11.66 -7.77
C TYR A 109 1.00 13.09 -7.34
N ARG A 110 1.99 13.95 -7.08
CA ARG A 110 1.76 15.34 -6.67
C ARG A 110 1.12 16.19 -7.77
N SER A 111 1.46 15.94 -9.04
CA SER A 111 0.93 16.71 -10.18
C SER A 111 -0.43 16.21 -10.68
N ALA A 112 -0.89 15.04 -10.22
CA ALA A 112 -2.17 14.50 -10.62
C ALA A 112 -3.32 15.37 -10.09
N PRO A 113 -4.46 15.44 -10.79
CA PRO A 113 -5.62 16.21 -10.31
C PRO A 113 -6.19 15.64 -9.00
N PHE A 114 -6.02 14.34 -8.78
CA PHE A 114 -6.43 13.61 -7.59
C PHE A 114 -5.78 12.22 -7.55
N ARG A 115 -5.75 11.60 -6.38
CA ARG A 115 -5.50 10.18 -6.21
C ARG A 115 -6.74 9.40 -6.69
N PRO A 116 -6.62 8.48 -7.66
CA PRO A 116 -7.75 7.67 -8.11
C PRO A 116 -8.23 6.69 -7.03
N PRO A 117 -9.51 6.29 -7.03
CA PRO A 117 -10.00 5.24 -6.14
C PRO A 117 -9.44 3.89 -6.58
N MET A 118 -8.55 3.32 -5.77
CA MET A 118 -7.83 2.09 -6.06
C MET A 118 -8.70 0.84 -5.91
N MET A 119 -9.70 0.90 -5.05
CA MET A 119 -10.55 -0.21 -4.66
C MET A 119 -11.88 -0.23 -5.42
N ALA A 120 -12.18 0.82 -6.19
CA ALA A 120 -13.33 0.86 -7.10
C ALA A 120 -13.24 -0.25 -8.16
N GLY A 121 -14.32 -1.02 -8.31
CA GLY A 121 -14.41 -2.19 -9.18
C GLY A 121 -13.74 -3.46 -8.60
N GLN A 122 -13.05 -3.36 -7.46
CA GLN A 122 -12.39 -4.48 -6.79
C GLN A 122 -13.08 -4.84 -5.47
N SER A 123 -13.14 -3.90 -4.54
CA SER A 123 -13.77 -4.09 -3.22
C SER A 123 -15.17 -3.49 -3.13
N TYR A 124 -15.49 -2.53 -3.98
CA TYR A 124 -16.81 -1.92 -4.08
C TYR A 124 -17.13 -1.50 -5.52
N PRO A 125 -18.41 -1.34 -5.91
CA PRO A 125 -18.77 -0.96 -7.28
C PRO A 125 -18.17 0.39 -7.70
N ALA A 126 -17.66 0.48 -8.94
CA ALA A 126 -17.09 1.72 -9.47
C ALA A 126 -18.16 2.72 -9.92
N GLU A 127 -19.37 2.25 -10.23
CA GLU A 127 -20.47 3.10 -10.67
C GLU A 127 -21.23 3.69 -9.47
N PRO A 128 -21.45 5.02 -9.41
CA PRO A 128 -22.02 5.69 -8.24
C PRO A 128 -23.39 5.12 -7.83
N ASP A 129 -24.30 4.90 -8.78
CA ASP A 129 -25.62 4.36 -8.48
C ASP A 129 -25.58 2.92 -7.96
N ARG A 130 -24.61 2.12 -8.43
CA ARG A 130 -24.40 0.75 -7.93
C ARG A 130 -23.80 0.78 -6.54
N LEU A 131 -22.84 1.67 -6.29
CA LEU A 131 -22.25 1.85 -4.96
C LEU A 131 -23.31 2.30 -3.95
N ALA A 132 -24.16 3.27 -4.31
CA ALA A 132 -25.23 3.74 -3.45
C ALA A 132 -26.16 2.61 -3.03
N ARG A 133 -26.69 1.84 -4.00
CA ARG A 133 -27.52 0.66 -3.70
C ARG A 133 -26.80 -0.40 -2.87
N HIS A 134 -25.51 -0.60 -3.11
CA HIS A 134 -24.70 -1.56 -2.36
C HIS A 134 -24.59 -1.15 -0.88
N LEU A 135 -24.30 0.13 -0.60
CA LEU A 135 -24.21 0.67 0.76
C LEU A 135 -25.59 0.75 1.44
N ASP A 136 -26.64 1.13 0.71
CA ASP A 136 -28.03 1.14 1.19
C ASP A 136 -28.49 -0.24 1.64
N GLY A 137 -28.07 -1.30 0.93
CA GLY A 137 -28.33 -2.68 1.33
C GLY A 137 -27.79 -3.00 2.73
N TYR A 138 -26.57 -2.56 3.05
CA TYR A 138 -26.02 -2.72 4.39
C TYR A 138 -26.79 -1.87 5.42
N LEU A 139 -27.08 -0.61 5.11
CA LEU A 139 -27.84 0.29 6.00
C LEU A 139 -29.24 -0.25 6.34
N ALA A 140 -29.91 -0.88 5.37
CA ALA A 140 -31.23 -1.50 5.53
C ALA A 140 -31.17 -2.78 6.39
N SER A 141 -30.05 -3.53 6.34
CA SER A 141 -29.88 -4.78 7.10
C SER A 141 -29.65 -4.58 8.60
N VAL A 142 -29.26 -3.38 9.03
CA VAL A 142 -28.96 -3.08 10.43
C VAL A 142 -30.19 -2.48 11.13
N ASN A 143 -30.78 -3.30 12.00
CA ASN A 143 -31.73 -2.85 13.02
C ASN A 143 -30.94 -2.18 14.16
N GLY A 144 -31.12 -0.89 14.36
CA GLY A 144 -30.36 -0.14 15.35
C GLY A 144 -31.01 1.19 15.70
N ALA A 145 -30.59 1.76 16.83
CA ALA A 145 -30.98 3.10 17.24
C ALA A 145 -30.70 4.11 16.12
N GLY A 146 -31.57 5.12 16.01
CA GLY A 146 -31.42 6.21 15.05
C GLY A 146 -30.12 6.99 15.24
N PRO A 147 -29.92 8.05 14.44
CA PRO A 147 -28.73 8.88 14.55
C PRO A 147 -28.50 9.37 15.97
N ALA A 148 -27.23 9.44 16.37
CA ALA A 148 -26.82 10.09 17.60
C ALA A 148 -26.85 11.62 17.44
N SER A 149 -26.49 12.34 18.51
CA SER A 149 -26.38 13.80 18.46
C SER A 149 -25.38 14.27 17.38
N ALA A 150 -25.75 15.31 16.65
CA ALA A 150 -24.86 16.00 15.70
C ALA A 150 -23.63 16.63 16.37
N ALA A 151 -23.63 16.78 17.71
CA ALA A 151 -22.53 17.37 18.47
C ALA A 151 -21.30 16.45 18.62
N GLY A 152 -21.35 15.22 18.08
CA GLY A 152 -20.19 14.33 18.03
C GLY A 152 -19.00 14.98 17.31
N ARG A 153 -17.78 14.54 17.64
CA ARG A 153 -16.53 15.07 17.06
C ARG A 153 -15.64 14.02 16.41
N GLY A 154 -16.08 12.77 16.34
CA GLY A 154 -15.28 11.69 15.79
C GLY A 154 -16.05 10.41 15.60
N VAL A 155 -15.58 9.60 14.67
CA VAL A 155 -16.09 8.26 14.37
C VAL A 155 -14.91 7.30 14.25
N ILE A 156 -15.07 6.09 14.77
CA ILE A 156 -14.14 4.98 14.52
C ILE A 156 -14.89 4.02 13.61
N SER A 157 -14.36 3.84 12.40
CA SER A 157 -14.91 2.92 11.40
C SER A 157 -13.85 1.88 11.05
N PRO A 158 -14.23 0.61 10.81
CA PRO A 158 -13.28 -0.35 10.24
C PRO A 158 -12.84 0.11 8.83
N HIS A 159 -11.80 -0.52 8.27
CA HIS A 159 -11.39 -0.38 6.86
C HIS A 159 -11.28 -1.76 6.15
N ILE A 160 -11.94 -2.79 6.70
CA ILE A 160 -12.00 -4.13 6.10
C ILE A 160 -12.97 -4.14 4.91
N ASP A 161 -12.81 -5.10 4.00
CA ASP A 161 -13.70 -5.28 2.86
C ASP A 161 -15.19 -5.35 3.26
N TYR A 162 -16.07 -4.70 2.47
CA TYR A 162 -17.50 -4.61 2.75
C TYR A 162 -18.20 -5.97 2.92
N PRO A 163 -17.88 -7.04 2.18
CA PRO A 163 -18.47 -8.35 2.41
C PRO A 163 -18.30 -8.84 3.86
N ARG A 164 -17.18 -8.54 4.51
CA ARG A 164 -16.92 -8.88 5.91
C ARG A 164 -17.41 -7.81 6.88
N GLY A 165 -17.21 -6.54 6.57
CA GLY A 165 -17.43 -5.43 7.49
C GLY A 165 -18.77 -4.70 7.36
N GLY A 166 -19.53 -4.93 6.29
CA GLY A 166 -20.63 -4.06 5.85
C GLY A 166 -21.68 -3.73 6.92
N ALA A 167 -22.08 -4.72 7.71
CA ALA A 167 -23.02 -4.51 8.81
C ALA A 167 -22.45 -3.59 9.92
N VAL A 168 -21.14 -3.68 10.20
CA VAL A 168 -20.46 -2.82 11.17
C VAL A 168 -20.38 -1.38 10.63
N TYR A 169 -19.98 -1.21 9.37
CA TYR A 169 -20.01 0.11 8.72
C TYR A 169 -21.39 0.75 8.80
N ALA A 170 -22.43 0.00 8.43
CA ALA A 170 -23.81 0.48 8.48
C ALA A 170 -24.24 0.91 9.88
N ALA A 171 -23.93 0.12 10.91
CA ALA A 171 -24.25 0.49 12.29
C ALA A 171 -23.54 1.77 12.75
N VAL A 172 -22.25 1.92 12.42
CA VAL A 172 -21.43 3.08 12.76
C VAL A 172 -21.94 4.34 12.04
N TRP A 173 -22.07 4.27 10.72
CA TRP A 173 -22.43 5.43 9.89
C TRP A 173 -23.89 5.85 10.06
N LYS A 174 -24.81 4.92 10.38
CA LYS A 174 -26.20 5.27 10.73
C LYS A 174 -26.27 6.10 12.02
N ARG A 175 -25.44 5.77 13.02
CA ARG A 175 -25.34 6.58 14.25
C ARG A 175 -24.64 7.91 14.01
N ALA A 176 -23.63 7.94 13.14
CA ALA A 176 -22.85 9.14 12.82
C ALA A 176 -23.51 10.07 11.80
N ALA A 177 -24.66 9.71 11.23
CA ALA A 177 -25.24 10.38 10.07
C ALA A 177 -25.44 11.90 10.26
N GLU A 178 -26.02 12.34 11.38
CA GLU A 178 -26.24 13.78 11.63
C GLU A 178 -24.95 14.55 11.88
N MET A 179 -23.99 13.94 12.59
CA MET A 179 -22.65 14.51 12.78
C MET A 179 -21.91 14.67 11.45
N ALA A 180 -21.96 13.64 10.60
CA ALA A 180 -21.31 13.66 9.29
C ALA A 180 -21.92 14.72 8.36
N ARG A 181 -23.25 14.87 8.36
CA ARG A 181 -23.95 15.92 7.58
C ARG A 181 -23.66 17.33 8.06
N ALA A 182 -23.42 17.51 9.36
CA ALA A 182 -23.13 18.81 9.96
C ALA A 182 -21.64 19.20 9.88
N ALA A 183 -20.77 18.32 9.38
CA ALA A 183 -19.33 18.58 9.34
C ALA A 183 -18.95 19.40 8.09
N ASP A 184 -18.31 20.54 8.31
CA ASP A 184 -17.72 21.36 7.23
C ASP A 184 -16.31 20.87 6.83
N LEU A 185 -15.63 20.16 7.74
CA LEU A 185 -14.28 19.62 7.56
C LEU A 185 -14.19 18.23 8.21
N VAL A 186 -13.62 17.28 7.48
CA VAL A 186 -13.35 15.92 7.96
C VAL A 186 -11.85 15.66 7.94
N ILE A 187 -11.30 15.26 9.09
CA ILE A 187 -9.92 14.77 9.19
C ILE A 187 -9.98 13.25 9.22
N LEU A 188 -9.45 12.60 8.19
CA LEU A 188 -9.36 11.14 8.11
C LEU A 188 -7.97 10.68 8.58
N LEU A 189 -7.96 9.74 9.53
CA LEU A 189 -6.76 9.10 10.03
C LEU A 189 -6.85 7.61 9.70
N GLY A 190 -5.88 7.11 8.93
CA GLY A 190 -5.83 5.72 8.48
C GLY A 190 -4.51 5.07 8.84
N THR A 191 -4.50 3.74 8.88
CA THR A 191 -3.30 2.96 9.11
C THR A 191 -2.46 2.89 7.83
N ASP A 192 -1.19 3.23 7.93
CA ASP A 192 -0.20 2.98 6.87
C ASP A 192 0.40 1.59 7.09
N HIS A 193 -0.06 0.60 6.32
CA HIS A 193 0.37 -0.79 6.43
C HIS A 193 1.82 -1.02 6.00
N TYR A 194 2.45 -0.01 5.40
CA TYR A 194 3.79 -0.09 4.85
C TYR A 194 4.77 0.90 5.50
N SER A 195 4.35 1.61 6.57
CA SER A 195 5.24 2.48 7.34
C SER A 195 6.34 1.68 8.02
N THR A 196 7.57 2.20 7.96
CA THR A 196 8.76 1.62 8.60
C THR A 196 9.28 2.49 9.75
N GLY A 197 8.38 3.22 10.43
CA GLY A 197 8.72 4.08 11.57
C GLY A 197 8.28 5.54 11.44
N ASP A 198 7.60 5.91 10.34
CA ASP A 198 6.98 7.23 10.19
C ASP A 198 5.80 7.35 11.17
N ARG A 199 5.72 8.47 11.91
CA ARG A 199 4.64 8.70 12.89
C ARG A 199 3.33 9.10 12.22
N ILE A 200 3.37 10.12 11.38
CA ILE A 200 2.24 10.68 10.64
C ILE A 200 2.76 11.04 9.25
N THR A 201 2.09 10.54 8.22
CA THR A 201 2.35 10.90 6.82
C THR A 201 1.16 11.71 6.33
N LEU A 202 1.46 12.87 5.73
CA LEU A 202 0.48 13.76 5.12
C LEU A 202 0.54 13.66 3.59
N THR A 203 -0.53 14.13 2.96
CA THR A 203 -0.62 14.30 1.51
C THR A 203 -1.39 15.57 1.21
N ARG A 204 -0.97 16.30 0.17
CA ARG A 204 -1.74 17.43 -0.38
C ARG A 204 -2.73 16.99 -1.46
N GLN A 205 -2.69 15.73 -1.88
CA GLN A 205 -3.58 15.22 -2.92
C GLN A 205 -5.01 15.03 -2.44
N SER A 206 -5.94 15.52 -3.27
CA SER A 206 -7.36 15.22 -3.18
C SER A 206 -7.64 13.77 -3.58
N TYR A 207 -8.70 13.18 -3.05
CA TYR A 207 -9.05 11.77 -3.30
C TYR A 207 -10.28 11.72 -4.19
N ALA A 208 -10.20 11.01 -5.31
CA ALA A 208 -11.39 10.70 -6.10
C ALA A 208 -12.14 9.51 -5.50
N THR A 209 -13.46 9.61 -5.56
CA THR A 209 -14.42 8.55 -5.23
C THR A 209 -15.35 8.36 -6.43
N PRO A 210 -16.14 7.27 -6.47
CA PRO A 210 -17.22 7.14 -7.46
C PRO A 210 -18.23 8.30 -7.49
N TYR A 211 -18.34 9.07 -6.40
CA TYR A 211 -19.23 10.23 -6.30
C TYR A 211 -18.59 11.56 -6.70
N GLY A 212 -17.30 11.57 -7.03
CA GLY A 212 -16.53 12.76 -7.36
C GLY A 212 -15.28 12.92 -6.50
N VAL A 213 -14.59 14.05 -6.69
CA VAL A 213 -13.32 14.35 -6.01
C VAL A 213 -13.61 15.02 -4.66
N LEU A 214 -13.09 14.44 -3.59
CA LEU A 214 -13.06 15.04 -2.25
C LEU A 214 -11.82 15.94 -2.15
N PRO A 215 -12.00 17.27 -2.03
CA PRO A 215 -10.88 18.20 -1.96
C PRO A 215 -10.15 18.07 -0.61
N THR A 216 -8.84 18.22 -0.65
CA THR A 216 -8.00 18.31 0.56
C THR A 216 -7.86 19.76 0.98
N ASP A 217 -8.02 20.05 2.27
CA ASP A 217 -7.65 21.34 2.84
C ASP A 217 -6.12 21.48 2.88
N VAL A 218 -5.55 22.03 1.81
CA VAL A 218 -4.10 22.18 1.66
C VAL A 218 -3.53 23.14 2.71
N ALA A 219 -4.28 24.17 3.10
CA ALA A 219 -3.80 25.14 4.10
C ALA A 219 -3.65 24.47 5.48
N LEU A 220 -4.60 23.62 5.87
CA LEU A 220 -4.48 22.82 7.08
C LEU A 220 -3.32 21.82 6.99
N VAL A 221 -3.17 21.12 5.86
CA VAL A 221 -2.05 20.19 5.65
C VAL A 221 -0.71 20.91 5.76
N ASP A 222 -0.57 22.11 5.18
CA ASP A 222 0.65 22.91 5.24
C ASP A 222 0.95 23.40 6.66
N ALA A 223 -0.07 23.79 7.42
CA ALA A 223 0.09 24.16 8.83
C ALA A 223 0.59 22.97 9.67
N LEU A 224 0.04 21.77 9.45
CA LEU A 224 0.49 20.55 10.12
C LEU A 224 1.91 20.16 9.70
N ALA A 225 2.23 20.27 8.40
CA ALA A 225 3.57 20.01 7.90
C ALA A 225 4.60 20.97 8.49
N GLY A 226 4.24 22.25 8.67
CA GLY A 226 5.08 23.24 9.34
C GLY A 226 5.38 22.89 10.80
N ALA A 227 4.42 22.31 11.51
CA ALA A 227 4.61 21.85 12.89
C ALA A 227 5.42 20.55 13.01
N ILE A 228 5.26 19.63 12.05
CA ILE A 228 5.96 18.32 12.02
C ILE A 228 7.38 18.44 11.46
N GLY A 229 7.60 19.40 10.56
CA GLY A 229 8.75 19.47 9.67
C GLY A 229 8.44 18.81 8.33
N GLU A 230 8.59 19.56 7.24
CA GLU A 230 8.11 19.17 5.90
C GLU A 230 8.70 17.83 5.42
N GLN A 231 9.98 17.60 5.66
CA GLN A 231 10.63 16.35 5.27
C GLN A 231 9.99 15.13 5.96
N ALA A 232 9.70 15.23 7.26
CA ALA A 232 9.10 14.15 8.03
C ALA A 232 7.62 13.96 7.65
N ALA A 233 6.88 15.05 7.46
CA ALA A 233 5.47 15.03 7.10
C ALA A 233 5.20 14.33 5.76
N PHE A 234 6.11 14.44 4.79
CA PHE A 234 5.92 13.89 3.43
C PHE A 234 6.89 12.74 3.08
N ALA A 235 7.69 12.24 4.04
CA ALA A 235 8.62 11.14 3.80
C ALA A 235 7.92 9.93 3.15
N GLY A 236 6.78 9.56 3.72
CA GLY A 236 5.93 8.45 3.28
C GLY A 236 4.88 8.78 2.22
N GLU A 237 4.78 10.02 1.74
CA GLU A 237 3.60 10.52 1.00
C GLU A 237 3.18 9.62 -0.17
N LEU A 238 4.13 9.05 -0.91
CA LEU A 238 3.83 8.19 -2.05
C LEU A 238 3.05 6.91 -1.66
N ARG A 239 3.12 6.46 -0.41
CA ARG A 239 2.35 5.28 0.07
C ARG A 239 0.85 5.51 0.04
N HIS A 240 0.39 6.76 0.14
CA HIS A 240 -1.02 7.09 -0.07
C HIS A 240 -1.53 6.54 -1.42
N ARG A 241 -0.70 6.48 -2.46
CA ARG A 241 -1.07 5.98 -3.80
C ARG A 241 -1.60 4.54 -3.78
N GLY A 242 -1.04 3.67 -2.95
CA GLY A 242 -1.35 2.23 -2.91
C GLY A 242 -2.07 1.78 -1.63
N GLU A 243 -1.99 2.58 -0.57
CA GLU A 243 -2.66 2.29 0.70
C GLU A 243 -4.20 2.41 0.57
N HIS A 244 -4.91 1.51 1.26
CA HIS A 244 -6.35 1.35 1.18
C HIS A 244 -7.09 1.79 2.44
N SER A 245 -6.41 1.92 3.60
CA SER A 245 -7.10 2.16 4.88
C SER A 245 -7.94 3.45 4.96
N LEU A 246 -7.62 4.46 4.15
CA LEU A 246 -8.34 5.75 4.07
C LEU A 246 -9.45 5.76 3.03
N GLU A 247 -9.43 4.83 2.07
CA GLU A 247 -10.38 4.76 0.95
C GLU A 247 -11.59 3.91 1.32
#